data_AF-A0AAN6IIZ0-F1
#
_entry.id   AF-A0AAN6IIZ0-F1
#
_cell.length_a   1.000
_cell.length_b   1.000
_cell.length_c   1.000
_cell.angle_alpha   90.00
_cell.angle_beta   90.00
_cell.angle_gamma   90.00
#
_symmetry.space_group_name_H-M   'P 1'
#
loop_
_entity.id
_entity.type
_entity.pdbx_description
1 polymer ?
#
loop_
_entity_poly.entity_id
_entity_poly.type
_entity_poly.pdbx_seq_one_letter_code
_entity_poly.pdbx_strand_id
1 'polypeptide(L)'
;MASSLAGQLFRMRNIDRVITSERSQKIRASFLFDGRQAADIDMQTIFDIGCDGLGELRKMNRKFDSFASTLFSPAIKDLDRVLQTREENERLDESIRSFLFLMAPYFLTKPAGKALEWLVRRFRIQEFNARDLLAAILPYHETKAFLTMLTIITFETRDMELFGFLVTQRKARRLLDRGTLMAQCVRDRALMTFVCSSVFRACQMGFEYAGLHAFYAMIFSQYITSLASVGGTDVQFVLPFVLDGLQLDGDAQIAAYMVLGTLATRVTLSADALDKTLCAVAQRRADLRAMTMCVVQLVQTQEAALTV
;
A
#
# COMPACT_ATOMS: atom_id res chain seq x y z
N MET A 1 -2.41 30.18 27.16
CA MET A 1 -1.42 29.47 28.02
C MET A 1 -1.42 27.94 27.81
N ALA A 2 -1.91 27.41 26.68
CA ALA A 2 -1.94 25.96 26.39
C ALA A 2 -0.73 25.44 25.58
N SER A 3 0.20 26.32 25.18
CA SER A 3 1.33 25.98 24.31
C SER A 3 2.55 25.41 25.02
N SER A 4 2.77 25.69 26.31
CA SER A 4 3.94 25.17 27.03
C SER A 4 3.77 23.69 27.42
N LEU A 5 2.56 23.28 27.81
CA LEU A 5 2.27 21.89 28.18
C LEU A 5 2.29 20.95 26.97
N ALA A 6 1.74 21.38 25.83
CA ALA A 6 1.81 20.62 24.59
C ALA A 6 3.27 20.46 24.08
N GLY A 7 4.08 21.51 24.19
CA GLY A 7 5.52 21.45 23.89
C GLY A 7 6.30 20.56 24.87
N GLN A 8 5.94 20.57 26.15
CA GLN A 8 6.53 19.72 27.18
C GLN A 8 6.15 18.24 26.98
N LEU A 9 4.90 17.95 26.61
CA LEU A 9 4.44 16.59 26.30
C LEU A 9 5.10 16.04 25.02
N PHE A 10 5.29 16.87 24.00
CA PHE A 10 6.04 16.49 22.80
C PHE A 10 7.50 16.16 23.11
N ARG A 11 8.15 16.98 23.96
CA ARG A 11 9.52 16.73 24.44
C ARG A 11 9.60 15.46 25.29
N MET A 12 8.67 15.25 26.23
CA MET A 12 8.63 14.04 27.06
C MET A 12 8.41 12.78 26.22
N ARG A 13 7.49 12.82 25.25
CA ARG A 13 7.27 11.69 24.32
C ARG A 13 8.51 11.38 23.47
N ASN A 14 9.28 12.41 23.10
CA ASN A 14 10.54 12.22 22.38
C ASN A 14 11.67 11.72 23.29
N ILE A 15 11.73 12.18 24.54
CA ILE A 15 12.67 11.68 25.55
C ILE A 15 12.35 10.22 25.90
N ASP A 16 11.08 9.85 26.06
CA ASP A 16 10.66 8.45 26.26
C ASP A 16 11.01 7.57 25.05
N ARG A 17 10.93 8.11 23.83
CA ARG A 17 11.43 7.47 22.60
C ARG A 17 12.96 7.30 22.61
N VAL A 18 13.71 8.24 23.18
CA VAL A 18 15.18 8.16 23.34
C VAL A 18 15.58 7.21 24.49
N ILE A 19 14.84 7.16 25.60
CA ILE A 19 15.12 6.25 26.73
C ILE A 19 14.71 4.81 26.38
N THR A 20 13.60 4.63 25.66
CA THR A 20 13.31 3.34 25.01
C THR A 20 14.36 3.00 23.95
N SER A 21 15.01 4.01 23.33
CA SER A 21 16.11 3.78 22.41
C SER A 21 17.34 3.15 23.09
N GLU A 22 17.66 3.52 24.34
CA GLU A 22 18.76 2.91 25.11
C GLU A 22 18.49 1.43 25.45
N ARG A 23 17.25 1.06 25.81
CA ARG A 23 16.85 -0.36 25.92
C ARG A 23 16.77 -1.05 24.56
N SER A 24 16.48 -0.33 23.48
CA SER A 24 16.48 -0.82 22.10
C SER A 24 17.88 -0.95 21.48
N GLN A 25 18.94 -0.48 22.14
CA GLN A 25 20.31 -0.65 21.66
C GLN A 25 20.70 -2.13 21.46
N LYS A 26 19.96 -3.07 22.06
CA LYS A 26 20.14 -4.52 21.86
C LYS A 26 19.43 -5.12 20.64
N ILE A 27 18.46 -4.42 20.04
CA ILE A 27 17.65 -4.95 18.92
C ILE A 27 17.33 -3.79 17.96
N ARG A 28 17.96 -3.79 16.79
CA ARG A 28 17.62 -2.85 15.71
C ARG A 28 16.61 -3.47 14.76
N ALA A 29 15.65 -2.67 14.30
CA ALA A 29 14.76 -3.08 13.21
C ALA A 29 15.58 -3.35 11.95
N SER A 30 15.39 -4.53 11.37
CA SER A 30 16.09 -4.98 10.17
C SER A 30 15.17 -5.92 9.41
N PHE A 31 15.19 -5.78 8.09
CA PHE A 31 14.46 -6.63 7.18
C PHE A 31 15.27 -7.86 6.79
N LEU A 32 16.60 -7.72 6.66
CA LEU A 32 17.49 -8.79 6.21
C LEU A 32 18.14 -9.58 7.34
N PHE A 33 18.37 -8.97 8.49
CA PHE A 33 19.16 -9.55 9.57
C PHE A 33 18.31 -9.73 10.83
N ASP A 34 18.67 -10.73 11.63
CA ASP A 34 18.09 -10.86 12.96
C ASP A 34 18.47 -9.64 13.80
N GLY A 35 17.54 -9.14 14.63
CA GLY A 35 17.73 -7.85 15.31
C GLY A 35 18.98 -7.75 16.20
N ARG A 36 19.56 -8.88 16.62
CA ARG A 36 20.87 -8.94 17.30
C ARG A 36 22.03 -8.74 16.32
N GLN A 37 22.06 -9.52 15.24
CA GLN A 37 23.07 -9.36 14.17
C GLN A 37 23.02 -7.96 13.56
N ALA A 38 21.80 -7.44 13.36
CA ALA A 38 21.59 -6.09 12.86
C ALA A 38 22.22 -5.00 13.75
N ALA A 39 22.26 -5.20 15.07
CA ALA A 39 22.83 -4.24 16.00
C ALA A 39 24.35 -4.11 15.82
N ASP A 40 25.02 -5.20 15.48
CA ASP A 40 26.47 -5.29 15.31
C ASP A 40 26.96 -4.78 13.94
N ILE A 41 26.08 -4.72 12.93
CA ILE A 41 26.43 -4.21 11.60
C ILE A 41 26.43 -2.68 11.60
N ASP A 42 27.57 -2.10 11.20
CA ASP A 42 27.75 -0.65 11.08
C ASP A 42 26.94 -0.05 9.92
N MET A 43 26.69 1.27 9.99
CA MET A 43 25.86 1.96 9.01
C MET A 43 26.50 2.00 7.62
N GLN A 44 27.84 1.96 7.54
CA GLN A 44 28.58 1.99 6.28
C GLN A 44 28.33 0.70 5.48
N THR A 45 28.40 -0.45 6.14
CA THR A 45 28.10 -1.76 5.57
C THR A 45 26.65 -1.85 5.11
N ILE A 46 25.70 -1.34 5.92
CA ILE A 46 24.29 -1.30 5.50
C ILE A 46 24.09 -0.40 4.29
N PHE A 47 24.80 0.74 4.21
CA PHE A 47 24.75 1.61 3.04
C PHE A 47 25.28 0.91 1.79
N ASP A 48 26.42 0.21 1.89
CA ASP A 48 27.03 -0.49 0.76
C ASP A 48 26.10 -1.61 0.26
N ILE A 49 25.48 -2.37 1.18
CA ILE A 49 24.42 -3.34 0.85
C ILE A 49 23.25 -2.67 0.12
N GLY A 50 22.78 -1.52 0.62
CA GLY A 50 21.70 -0.76 0.00
C GLY A 50 22.03 -0.28 -1.41
N CYS A 51 23.25 0.24 -1.62
CA CYS A 51 23.74 0.70 -2.91
C CYS A 51 23.89 -0.45 -3.91
N ASP A 52 24.35 -1.61 -3.47
CA ASP A 52 24.37 -2.83 -4.29
C ASP A 52 22.95 -3.23 -4.72
N GLY A 53 22.01 -3.21 -3.77
CA GLY A 53 20.58 -3.45 -4.05
C GLY A 53 20.03 -2.48 -5.08
N LEU A 54 20.28 -1.18 -4.93
CA LEU A 54 19.89 -0.16 -5.90
C LEU A 54 20.55 -0.41 -7.27
N GLY A 55 21.84 -0.75 -7.30
CA GLY A 55 22.58 -1.05 -8.51
C GLY A 55 21.96 -2.19 -9.32
N GLU A 56 21.50 -3.25 -8.66
CA GLU A 56 20.78 -4.35 -9.28
C GLU A 56 19.35 -3.93 -9.72
N LEU A 57 18.61 -3.18 -8.90
CA LEU A 57 17.29 -2.65 -9.26
C LEU A 57 17.33 -1.73 -10.48
N ARG A 58 18.36 -0.90 -10.63
CA ARG A 58 18.57 -0.02 -11.79
C ARG A 58 18.74 -0.78 -13.10
N LYS A 59 19.30 -2.00 -13.04
CA LYS A 59 19.40 -2.89 -14.22
C LYS A 59 18.03 -3.44 -14.62
N MET A 60 17.13 -3.64 -13.65
CA MET A 60 15.76 -4.10 -13.89
C MET A 60 14.85 -2.95 -14.36
N ASN A 61 15.02 -1.75 -13.79
CA ASN A 61 14.24 -0.56 -14.13
C ASN A 61 15.08 0.73 -13.95
N ARG A 62 15.32 1.45 -15.04
CA ARG A 62 16.12 2.68 -15.04
C ARG A 62 15.48 3.82 -14.23
N LYS A 63 14.18 3.78 -13.94
CA LYS A 63 13.53 4.78 -13.07
C LYS A 63 14.16 4.84 -11.67
N PHE A 64 14.88 3.80 -11.23
CA PHE A 64 15.62 3.82 -9.97
C PHE A 64 16.86 4.75 -9.98
N ASP A 65 17.34 5.18 -11.16
CA ASP A 65 18.49 6.07 -11.29
C ASP A 65 18.31 7.38 -10.51
N SER A 66 17.07 7.88 -10.40
CA SER A 66 16.74 9.13 -9.69
C SER A 66 16.98 9.06 -8.17
N PHE A 67 17.08 7.86 -7.59
CA PHE A 67 17.30 7.69 -6.16
C PHE A 67 18.77 7.57 -5.77
N ALA A 68 19.67 7.36 -6.74
CA ALA A 68 21.10 7.23 -6.50
C ALA A 68 21.72 8.51 -5.92
N SER A 69 21.30 9.68 -6.42
CA SER A 69 21.76 10.98 -5.94
C SER A 69 20.95 11.53 -4.77
N THR A 70 19.90 10.82 -4.33
CA THR A 70 19.03 11.26 -3.23
C THR A 70 19.11 10.28 -2.06
N LEU A 71 18.21 9.30 -2.00
CA LEU A 71 18.08 8.33 -0.89
C LEU A 71 19.31 7.44 -0.70
N PHE A 72 20.14 7.28 -1.73
CA PHE A 72 21.35 6.45 -1.72
C PHE A 72 22.63 7.26 -1.95
N SER A 73 22.58 8.58 -1.73
CA SER A 73 23.78 9.42 -1.83
C SER A 73 24.67 9.27 -0.58
N PRO A 74 26.00 9.41 -0.69
CA PRO A 74 26.87 9.42 0.48
C PRO A 74 26.55 10.53 1.49
N ALA A 75 26.03 11.67 1.02
CA ALA A 75 25.67 12.81 1.86
C ALA A 75 24.49 12.53 2.79
N ILE A 76 23.57 11.62 2.40
CA ILE A 76 22.38 11.29 3.21
C ILE A 76 22.72 10.36 4.39
N LYS A 77 23.96 9.81 4.44
CA LYS A 77 24.39 8.87 5.47
C LYS A 77 24.33 9.44 6.87
N ASP A 78 24.59 10.74 7.03
CA ASP A 78 24.63 11.41 8.33
C ASP A 78 23.32 12.13 8.66
N LEU A 79 22.32 12.09 7.75
CA LEU A 79 21.05 12.79 7.92
C LEU A 79 20.21 12.19 9.04
N ASP A 80 20.18 12.82 10.22
CA ASP A 80 19.22 12.47 11.26
C ASP A 80 17.87 13.13 10.99
N ARG A 81 16.89 12.28 10.65
CA ARG A 81 15.53 12.66 10.32
C ARG A 81 14.82 13.42 11.45
N VAL A 82 15.14 13.13 12.70
CA VAL A 82 14.53 13.76 13.88
C VAL A 82 14.99 15.21 14.03
N LEU A 83 16.17 15.54 13.49
CA LEU A 83 16.76 16.87 13.53
C LEU A 83 16.37 17.74 12.32
N GLN A 84 15.69 17.17 11.32
CA GLN A 84 15.26 17.90 10.13
C GLN A 84 14.02 18.75 10.40
N THR A 85 13.83 19.79 9.59
CA THR A 85 12.59 20.59 9.57
C THR A 85 11.41 19.75 9.08
N ARG A 86 10.19 20.29 9.24
CA ARG A 86 8.98 19.62 8.78
C ARG A 86 8.97 19.50 7.26
N GLU A 87 9.35 20.56 6.56
CA GLU A 87 9.35 20.67 5.11
C GLU A 87 10.43 19.76 4.47
N GLU A 88 11.57 19.57 5.12
CA GLU A 88 12.58 18.57 4.71
C GLU A 88 12.07 17.15 4.90
N ASN A 89 11.40 16.86 6.02
CA ASN A 89 10.79 15.57 6.28
C ASN A 89 9.69 15.23 5.29
N GLU A 90 8.85 16.20 4.91
CA GLU A 90 7.79 16.02 3.92
C GLU A 90 8.37 15.68 2.52
N ARG A 91 9.44 16.39 2.10
CA ARG A 91 10.16 16.06 0.85
C ARG A 91 10.81 14.69 0.88
N LEU A 92 11.40 14.32 2.02
CA LEU A 92 11.96 12.97 2.22
C LEU A 92 10.86 11.91 2.12
N ASP A 93 9.68 12.16 2.70
CA ASP A 93 8.53 11.26 2.65
C ASP A 93 8.02 11.04 1.23
N GLU A 94 7.96 12.09 0.41
CA GLU A 94 7.58 11.98 -1.00
C GLU A 94 8.59 11.15 -1.80
N SER A 95 9.89 11.36 -1.57
CA SER A 95 10.94 10.57 -2.21
C SER A 95 10.88 9.10 -1.78
N ILE A 96 10.70 8.82 -0.49
CA ILE A 96 10.57 7.45 0.04
C ILE A 96 9.31 6.79 -0.51
N ARG A 97 8.16 7.47 -0.50
CA ARG A 97 6.92 6.96 -1.08
C ARG A 97 7.12 6.57 -2.54
N SER A 98 7.72 7.45 -3.34
CA SER A 98 7.99 7.18 -4.76
C SER A 98 8.88 5.97 -4.94
N PHE A 99 9.93 5.82 -4.12
CA PHE A 99 10.77 4.63 -4.14
C PHE A 99 10.00 3.35 -3.79
N LEU A 100 9.17 3.39 -2.74
CA LEU A 100 8.42 2.22 -2.26
C LEU A 100 7.43 1.71 -3.30
N PHE A 101 6.67 2.61 -3.92
CA PHE A 101 5.73 2.23 -4.99
C PHE A 101 6.44 1.76 -6.25
N LEU A 102 7.56 2.38 -6.65
CA LEU A 102 8.37 1.90 -7.78
C LEU A 102 9.00 0.52 -7.51
N MET A 103 9.36 0.24 -6.25
CA MET A 103 9.96 -1.02 -5.81
C MET A 103 8.94 -2.15 -5.64
N ALA A 104 7.66 -1.84 -5.41
CA ALA A 104 6.61 -2.82 -5.18
C ALA A 104 6.64 -4.04 -6.14
N PRO A 105 6.76 -3.89 -7.48
CA PRO A 105 6.82 -5.04 -8.40
C PRO A 105 7.99 -6.00 -8.12
N TYR A 106 9.07 -5.50 -7.53
CA TYR A 106 10.32 -6.21 -7.25
C TYR A 106 10.44 -6.64 -5.79
N PHE A 107 9.44 -6.44 -4.95
CA PHE A 107 9.51 -6.63 -3.49
C PHE A 107 10.08 -8.00 -3.06
N LEU A 108 9.75 -9.06 -3.80
CA LEU A 108 10.21 -10.42 -3.49
C LEU A 108 11.64 -10.74 -3.95
N THR A 109 12.32 -9.79 -4.60
CA THR A 109 13.67 -9.97 -5.11
C THR A 109 14.72 -9.62 -4.04
N LYS A 110 15.89 -10.27 -4.10
CA LYS A 110 17.00 -9.94 -3.19
C LYS A 110 17.45 -8.46 -3.28
N PRO A 111 17.56 -7.85 -4.49
CA PRO A 111 17.88 -6.43 -4.63
C PRO A 111 16.94 -5.49 -3.87
N ALA A 112 15.63 -5.75 -3.95
CA ALA A 112 14.64 -4.98 -3.21
C ALA A 112 14.84 -5.08 -1.70
N GLY A 113 15.11 -6.29 -1.19
CA GLY A 113 15.39 -6.50 0.23
C GLY A 113 16.63 -5.73 0.71
N LYS A 114 17.71 -5.73 -0.08
CA LYS A 114 18.93 -4.95 0.21
C LYS A 114 18.63 -3.44 0.27
N ALA A 115 17.90 -2.92 -0.71
CA ALA A 115 17.55 -1.50 -0.74
C ALA A 115 16.61 -1.11 0.41
N LEU A 116 15.63 -1.96 0.74
CA LEU A 116 14.72 -1.76 1.88
C LEU A 116 15.46 -1.78 3.22
N GLU A 117 16.46 -2.65 3.40
CA GLU A 117 17.28 -2.67 4.62
C GLU A 117 17.91 -1.30 4.88
N TRP A 118 18.50 -0.68 3.85
CA TRP A 118 19.05 0.67 3.97
C TRP A 118 17.98 1.68 4.39
N LEU A 119 16.80 1.67 3.75
CA LEU A 119 15.75 2.62 4.08
C LEU A 119 15.20 2.44 5.51
N VAL A 120 15.05 1.20 5.96
CA VAL A 120 14.65 0.84 7.33
C VAL A 120 15.68 1.34 8.34
N ARG A 121 16.97 1.14 8.06
CA ARG A 121 18.06 1.46 8.98
C ARG A 121 18.38 2.94 9.04
N ARG A 122 18.35 3.65 7.90
CA ARG A 122 18.68 5.08 7.81
C ARG A 122 17.49 5.98 8.09
N PHE A 123 16.36 5.73 7.44
CA PHE A 123 15.20 6.64 7.46
C PHE A 123 14.06 6.18 8.37
N ARG A 124 14.19 4.98 8.96
CA ARG A 124 13.18 4.37 9.84
C ARG A 124 11.79 4.34 9.19
N ILE A 125 11.74 3.92 7.93
CA ILE A 125 10.50 3.88 7.13
C ILE A 125 9.40 3.02 7.77
N GLN A 126 9.78 2.01 8.55
CA GLN A 126 8.87 1.13 9.30
C GLN A 126 8.11 1.87 10.41
N GLU A 127 8.55 3.08 10.78
CA GLU A 127 7.93 3.92 11.80
C GLU A 127 7.31 5.18 11.17
N PHE A 128 8.07 5.90 10.34
CA PHE A 128 7.63 7.19 9.81
C PHE A 128 6.83 7.07 8.50
N ASN A 129 7.00 5.97 7.76
CA ASN A 129 6.35 5.74 6.46
C ASN A 129 5.52 4.46 6.45
N ALA A 130 5.08 3.99 7.63
CA ALA A 130 4.41 2.69 7.79
C ALA A 130 3.21 2.52 6.84
N ARG A 131 2.42 3.58 6.61
CA ARG A 131 1.27 3.55 5.70
C ARG A 131 1.68 3.35 4.24
N ASP A 132 2.65 4.12 3.76
CA ASP A 132 3.14 4.02 2.38
C ASP A 132 3.87 2.69 2.14
N LEU A 133 4.64 2.23 3.13
CA LEU A 133 5.29 0.92 3.11
C LEU A 133 4.27 -0.20 3.04
N LEU A 134 3.25 -0.20 3.92
CA LEU A 134 2.20 -1.20 3.92
C LEU A 134 1.42 -1.18 2.59
N ALA A 135 1.05 0.00 2.09
CA ALA A 135 0.37 0.16 0.82
C ALA A 135 1.12 -0.49 -0.35
N ALA A 136 2.45 -0.28 -0.42
CA ALA A 136 3.29 -0.84 -1.48
C ALA A 136 3.43 -2.37 -1.41
N ILE A 137 3.45 -2.95 -0.21
CA ILE A 137 3.71 -4.39 -0.03
C ILE A 137 2.45 -5.23 0.18
N LEU A 138 1.28 -4.62 0.40
CA LEU A 138 0.02 -5.33 0.67
C LEU A 138 -0.39 -6.35 -0.40
N PRO A 139 -0.13 -6.13 -1.71
CA PRO A 139 -0.36 -7.17 -2.72
C PRO A 139 0.36 -8.50 -2.42
N TYR A 140 1.41 -8.47 -1.59
CA TYR A 140 2.21 -9.63 -1.19
C TYR A 140 1.86 -10.17 0.21
N HIS A 141 0.68 -9.85 0.75
CA HIS A 141 0.24 -10.21 2.12
C HIS A 141 0.40 -11.68 2.52
N GLU A 142 0.27 -12.62 1.59
CA GLU A 142 0.42 -14.06 1.83
C GLU A 142 1.88 -14.54 1.83
N THR A 143 2.86 -13.65 1.63
CA THR A 143 4.28 -14.03 1.51
C THR A 143 5.03 -13.92 2.84
N LYS A 144 6.10 -14.73 2.99
CA LYS A 144 7.01 -14.63 4.14
C LYS A 144 7.70 -13.27 4.21
N ALA A 145 8.05 -12.68 3.06
CA ALA A 145 8.66 -11.35 3.00
C ALA A 145 7.74 -10.27 3.59
N PHE A 146 6.44 -10.31 3.28
CA PHE A 146 5.46 -9.43 3.90
C PHE A 146 5.41 -9.62 5.42
N LEU A 147 5.35 -10.86 5.91
CA LEU A 147 5.34 -11.13 7.35
C LEU A 147 6.61 -10.60 8.04
N THR A 148 7.80 -10.81 7.45
CA THR A 148 9.06 -10.27 7.97
C THR A 148 8.99 -8.75 8.08
N MET A 149 8.56 -8.05 7.02
CA MET A 149 8.41 -6.59 7.06
C MET A 149 7.36 -6.15 8.10
N LEU A 150 6.23 -6.85 8.18
CA LEU A 150 5.19 -6.56 9.15
C LEU A 150 5.69 -6.69 10.60
N THR A 151 6.65 -7.59 10.86
CA THR A 151 7.20 -7.75 12.21
C THR A 151 7.96 -6.52 12.72
N ILE A 152 8.54 -5.73 11.81
CA ILE A 152 9.30 -4.52 12.15
C ILE A 152 8.49 -3.24 12.04
N ILE A 153 7.37 -3.25 11.30
CA ILE A 153 6.46 -2.11 11.22
C ILE A 153 5.89 -1.76 12.59
N THR A 154 5.92 -0.47 12.90
CA THR A 154 5.30 0.11 14.09
C THR A 154 4.26 1.13 13.65
N PHE A 155 3.00 0.86 13.99
CA PHE A 155 1.91 1.79 13.71
C PHE A 155 1.82 2.86 14.79
N GLU A 156 1.45 4.07 14.40
CA GLU A 156 1.11 5.12 15.36
C GLU A 156 -0.28 4.88 15.97
N THR A 157 -0.57 5.50 17.11
CA THR A 157 -1.86 5.34 17.79
C THR A 157 -3.06 5.64 16.87
N ARG A 158 -2.95 6.68 16.03
CA ARG A 158 -3.98 7.06 15.05
C ARG A 158 -4.24 6.01 13.96
N ASP A 159 -3.27 5.14 13.72
CA ASP A 159 -3.34 4.11 12.68
C ASP A 159 -3.80 2.76 13.25
N MET A 160 -3.90 2.63 14.58
CA MET A 160 -4.30 1.38 15.23
C MET A 160 -5.74 0.98 14.96
N GLU A 161 -6.63 1.93 14.71
CA GLU A 161 -8.01 1.64 14.32
C GLU A 161 -8.05 0.85 13.01
N LEU A 162 -7.22 1.27 12.05
CA LEU A 162 -7.17 0.68 10.70
C LEU A 162 -6.30 -0.59 10.62
N PHE A 163 -5.15 -0.59 11.30
CA PHE A 163 -4.13 -1.64 11.17
C PHE A 163 -3.95 -2.48 12.44
N GLY A 164 -4.77 -2.28 13.48
CA GLY A 164 -4.66 -3.01 14.74
C GLY A 164 -4.76 -4.53 14.58
N PHE A 165 -5.55 -5.00 13.61
CA PHE A 165 -5.64 -6.43 13.31
C PHE A 165 -4.30 -7.03 12.85
N LEU A 166 -3.46 -6.25 12.17
CA LEU A 166 -2.13 -6.69 11.73
C LEU A 166 -1.18 -6.88 12.91
N VAL A 167 -1.36 -6.12 14.00
CA VAL A 167 -0.59 -6.31 15.23
C VAL A 167 -0.88 -7.68 15.86
N THR A 168 -2.15 -8.13 15.79
CA THR A 168 -2.54 -9.47 16.25
C THR A 168 -1.91 -10.56 15.37
N GLN A 169 -1.93 -10.38 14.04
CA GLN A 169 -1.30 -11.33 13.11
C GLN A 169 0.22 -11.42 13.32
N ARG A 170 0.87 -10.27 13.51
CA ARG A 170 2.29 -10.19 13.86
C ARG A 170 2.62 -11.00 15.11
N LYS A 171 1.83 -10.85 16.19
CA LYS A 171 2.03 -11.60 17.44
C LYS A 171 1.86 -13.12 17.25
N ALA A 172 0.90 -13.52 16.42
CA ALA A 172 0.66 -14.91 16.08
C ALA A 172 1.73 -15.51 15.14
N ARG A 173 2.56 -14.67 14.50
CA ARG A 173 3.55 -15.06 13.47
C ARG A 173 2.94 -15.87 12.33
N ARG A 174 1.70 -15.55 11.97
CA ARG A 174 0.99 -16.18 10.85
C ARG A 174 1.04 -15.28 9.62
N LEU A 175 1.11 -15.90 8.45
CA LEU A 175 0.91 -15.19 7.19
C LEU A 175 -0.50 -14.60 7.19
N LEU A 176 -0.65 -13.39 6.65
CA LEU A 176 -1.96 -12.79 6.48
C LEU A 176 -2.63 -13.48 5.29
N ASP A 177 -3.48 -14.46 5.57
CA ASP A 177 -4.26 -15.12 4.52
C ASP A 177 -5.33 -14.17 3.97
N ARG A 178 -5.70 -14.41 2.72
CA ARG A 178 -6.71 -13.62 2.01
C ARG A 178 -8.08 -13.60 2.71
N GLY A 179 -8.51 -14.69 3.34
CA GLY A 179 -9.80 -14.76 4.05
C GLY A 179 -9.82 -13.83 5.25
N THR A 180 -8.74 -13.80 6.01
CA THR A 180 -8.52 -12.88 7.14
C THR A 180 -8.52 -11.44 6.66
N LEU A 181 -7.75 -11.10 5.61
CA LEU A 181 -7.73 -9.73 5.06
C LEU A 181 -9.12 -9.30 4.59
N MET A 182 -9.84 -10.20 3.92
CA MET A 182 -11.19 -9.94 3.42
C MET A 182 -12.18 -9.69 4.56
N ALA A 183 -12.19 -10.53 5.59
CA ALA A 183 -13.07 -10.37 6.75
C ALA A 183 -12.85 -9.01 7.43
N GLN A 184 -11.62 -8.51 7.43
CA GLN A 184 -11.29 -7.17 7.93
C GLN A 184 -11.82 -6.06 7.03
N CYS A 185 -11.68 -6.20 5.71
CA CYS A 185 -12.20 -5.23 4.75
C CYS A 185 -13.73 -5.11 4.80
N VAL A 186 -14.44 -6.25 4.94
CA VAL A 186 -15.90 -6.27 5.11
C VAL A 186 -16.33 -5.60 6.42
N ARG A 187 -15.56 -5.81 7.49
CA ARG A 187 -15.83 -5.22 8.80
C ARG A 187 -15.56 -3.72 8.85
N ASP A 188 -14.51 -3.26 8.17
CA ASP A 188 -14.07 -1.87 8.19
C ASP A 188 -13.86 -1.32 6.76
N ARG A 189 -14.83 -0.51 6.30
CA ARG A 189 -14.79 0.16 5.00
C ARG A 189 -13.62 1.14 4.87
N ALA A 190 -13.07 1.66 5.97
CA ALA A 190 -11.89 2.51 5.92
C ALA A 190 -10.66 1.72 5.46
N LEU A 191 -10.55 0.43 5.85
CA LEU A 191 -9.49 -0.45 5.36
C LEU A 191 -9.65 -0.69 3.87
N MET A 192 -10.86 -1.02 3.42
CA MET A 192 -11.13 -1.20 1.99
C MET A 192 -10.81 0.07 1.18
N THR A 193 -11.16 1.25 1.71
CA THR A 193 -10.80 2.55 1.12
C THR A 193 -9.28 2.72 1.02
N PHE A 194 -8.54 2.36 2.07
CA PHE A 194 -7.08 2.41 2.06
C PHE A 194 -6.48 1.48 0.99
N VAL A 195 -7.00 0.26 0.85
CA VAL A 195 -6.54 -0.69 -0.17
C VAL A 195 -6.75 -0.14 -1.58
N CYS A 196 -7.98 0.29 -1.90
CA CYS A 196 -8.30 0.86 -3.21
C CYS A 196 -7.49 2.12 -3.51
N SER A 197 -7.39 3.03 -2.54
CA SER A 197 -6.62 4.27 -2.69
C SER A 197 -5.12 4.00 -2.94
N SER A 198 -4.58 2.93 -2.36
CA SER A 198 -3.20 2.53 -2.56
C SER A 198 -2.94 2.07 -4.01
N VAL A 199 -3.89 1.32 -4.58
CA VAL A 199 -3.84 0.91 -5.99
C VAL A 199 -3.89 2.14 -6.90
N PHE A 200 -4.88 3.02 -6.70
CA PHE A 200 -5.04 4.21 -7.54
C PHE A 200 -3.85 5.15 -7.46
N ARG A 201 -3.26 5.30 -6.27
CA ARG A 201 -2.04 6.07 -6.08
C ARG A 201 -0.88 5.53 -6.92
N ALA A 202 -0.66 4.21 -6.93
CA ALA A 202 0.40 3.61 -7.73
C ALA A 202 0.18 3.85 -9.23
N CYS A 203 -1.07 3.77 -9.69
CA CYS A 203 -1.45 4.04 -11.09
C CYS A 203 -1.20 5.51 -11.45
N GLN A 204 -1.63 6.45 -10.60
CA GLN A 204 -1.40 7.89 -10.78
C GLN A 204 0.09 8.25 -10.82
N MET A 205 0.92 7.53 -10.07
CA MET A 205 2.38 7.70 -10.08
C MET A 205 3.06 7.01 -11.28
N GLY A 206 2.33 6.24 -12.09
CA GLY A 206 2.89 5.48 -13.22
C GLY A 206 3.80 4.33 -12.78
N PHE A 207 3.53 3.74 -11.61
CA PHE A 207 4.24 2.62 -11.00
C PHE A 207 3.37 1.36 -10.87
N GLU A 208 2.35 1.26 -11.71
CA GLU A 208 1.48 0.09 -11.79
C GLU A 208 2.18 -1.12 -12.42
N TYR A 209 1.64 -2.30 -12.12
CA TYR A 209 2.13 -3.58 -12.62
C TYR A 209 1.01 -4.62 -12.55
N ALA A 210 1.10 -5.68 -13.37
CA ALA A 210 0.03 -6.68 -13.50
C ALA A 210 -0.40 -7.30 -12.15
N GLY A 211 0.54 -7.54 -11.23
CA GLY A 211 0.25 -8.06 -9.90
C GLY A 211 -0.62 -7.12 -9.05
N LEU A 212 -0.47 -5.80 -9.21
CA LEU A 212 -1.31 -4.81 -8.54
C LEU A 212 -2.72 -4.79 -9.10
N HIS A 213 -2.87 -4.86 -10.43
CA HIS A 213 -4.18 -4.90 -11.09
C HIS A 213 -4.94 -6.18 -10.73
N ALA A 214 -4.25 -7.32 -10.72
CA ALA A 214 -4.81 -8.59 -10.26
C ALA A 214 -5.25 -8.51 -8.80
N PHE A 215 -4.44 -7.86 -7.94
CA PHE A 215 -4.79 -7.65 -6.54
C PHE A 215 -6.05 -6.77 -6.40
N TYR A 216 -6.16 -5.68 -7.15
CA TYR A 216 -7.34 -4.82 -7.17
C TYR A 216 -8.62 -5.57 -7.62
N ALA A 217 -8.56 -6.26 -8.76
CA ALA A 217 -9.69 -7.06 -9.25
C ALA A 217 -10.13 -8.09 -8.21
N MET A 218 -9.16 -8.81 -7.65
CA MET A 218 -9.40 -9.90 -6.70
C MET A 218 -9.99 -9.39 -5.38
N ILE A 219 -9.34 -8.43 -4.72
CA ILE A 219 -9.80 -7.96 -3.40
C ILE A 219 -11.16 -7.28 -3.52
N PHE A 220 -11.41 -6.53 -4.59
CA PHE A 220 -12.65 -5.76 -4.66
C PHE A 220 -13.84 -6.62 -5.12
N SER A 221 -13.63 -7.53 -6.07
CA SER A 221 -14.65 -8.52 -6.42
C SER A 221 -14.98 -9.42 -5.22
N GLN A 222 -13.96 -9.87 -4.49
CA GLN A 222 -14.17 -10.70 -3.31
C GLN A 222 -14.89 -9.93 -2.19
N TYR A 223 -14.60 -8.65 -1.98
CA TYR A 223 -15.35 -7.79 -1.06
C TYR A 223 -16.84 -7.78 -1.40
N ILE A 224 -17.19 -7.49 -2.65
CA ILE A 224 -18.58 -7.46 -3.12
C ILE A 224 -19.28 -8.81 -2.91
N THR A 225 -18.61 -9.92 -3.25
CA THR A 225 -19.19 -11.26 -3.08
C THR A 225 -19.32 -11.70 -1.62
N SER A 226 -18.51 -11.14 -0.71
CA SER A 226 -18.54 -11.47 0.72
C SER A 226 -19.65 -10.74 1.48
N LEU A 227 -20.25 -9.70 0.88
CA LEU A 227 -21.43 -9.03 1.46
C LEU A 227 -22.64 -9.95 1.37
N ALA A 228 -23.37 -10.11 2.47
CA ALA A 228 -24.57 -10.96 2.52
C ALA A 228 -25.62 -10.52 1.49
N SER A 229 -25.87 -9.21 1.41
CA SER A 229 -26.63 -8.53 0.36
C SER A 229 -25.94 -7.22 0.03
N VAL A 230 -26.14 -6.71 -1.19
CA VAL A 230 -25.58 -5.43 -1.63
C VAL A 230 -26.71 -4.40 -1.61
N GLY A 231 -26.73 -3.54 -0.58
CA GLY A 231 -27.71 -2.48 -0.42
C GLY A 231 -27.28 -1.16 -1.06
N GLY A 232 -28.14 -0.15 -1.02
CA GLY A 232 -27.84 1.18 -1.58
C GLY A 232 -26.59 1.84 -0.99
N THR A 233 -26.33 1.67 0.32
CA THR A 233 -25.13 2.21 0.97
C THR A 233 -23.85 1.47 0.61
N ASP A 234 -23.94 0.21 0.18
CA ASP A 234 -22.82 -0.56 -0.36
C ASP A 234 -22.51 -0.12 -1.79
N VAL A 235 -23.55 0.07 -2.62
CA VAL A 235 -23.40 0.61 -3.98
C VAL A 235 -22.77 2.00 -3.94
N GLN A 236 -23.25 2.91 -3.09
CA GLN A 236 -22.68 4.25 -2.92
C GLN A 236 -21.21 4.24 -2.50
N PHE A 237 -20.78 3.19 -1.77
CA PHE A 237 -19.40 3.03 -1.36
C PHE A 237 -18.52 2.41 -2.46
N VAL A 238 -19.01 1.36 -3.12
CA VAL A 238 -18.26 0.58 -4.12
C VAL A 238 -18.14 1.33 -5.45
N LEU A 239 -19.24 1.93 -5.90
CA LEU A 239 -19.36 2.47 -7.24
C LEU A 239 -18.32 3.56 -7.57
N PRO A 240 -17.98 4.52 -6.69
CA PRO A 240 -16.94 5.51 -6.98
C PRO A 240 -15.58 4.86 -7.30
N PHE A 241 -15.15 3.85 -6.54
CA PHE A 241 -13.89 3.16 -6.82
C PHE A 241 -13.92 2.33 -8.11
N VAL A 242 -15.10 1.83 -8.50
CA VAL A 242 -15.26 1.19 -9.81
C VAL A 242 -15.12 2.23 -10.92
N LEU A 243 -15.82 3.35 -10.81
CA LEU A 243 -15.75 4.45 -11.77
C LEU A 243 -14.32 4.99 -11.92
N ASP A 244 -13.61 5.22 -10.82
CA ASP A 244 -12.21 5.64 -10.83
C ASP A 244 -11.32 4.61 -11.53
N GLY A 245 -11.55 3.31 -11.29
CA GLY A 245 -10.85 2.22 -11.99
C GLY A 245 -11.14 2.17 -13.49
N LEU A 246 -12.37 2.45 -13.90
CA LEU A 246 -12.76 2.53 -15.32
C LEU A 246 -12.11 3.71 -16.04
N GLN A 247 -11.67 4.73 -15.30
CA GLN A 247 -10.93 5.87 -15.84
C GLN A 247 -9.43 5.61 -15.93
N LEU A 248 -8.93 4.47 -15.46
CA LEU A 248 -7.53 4.08 -15.67
C LEU A 248 -7.33 3.52 -17.10
N ASP A 249 -6.07 3.41 -17.51
CA ASP A 249 -5.70 2.87 -18.82
C ASP A 249 -5.17 1.41 -18.68
N GLY A 250 -5.17 0.66 -19.78
CA GLY A 250 -4.58 -0.68 -19.84
C GLY A 250 -5.25 -1.73 -18.94
N ASP A 251 -4.42 -2.60 -18.36
CA ASP A 251 -4.86 -3.75 -17.53
C ASP A 251 -5.62 -3.32 -16.26
N ALA A 252 -5.36 -2.11 -15.76
CA ALA A 252 -6.09 -1.54 -14.62
C ALA A 252 -7.58 -1.35 -14.94
N GLN A 253 -7.87 -0.91 -16.17
CA GLN A 253 -9.24 -0.72 -16.64
C GLN A 253 -9.95 -2.07 -16.78
N ILE A 254 -9.25 -3.09 -17.28
CA ILE A 254 -9.78 -4.46 -17.39
C ILE A 254 -10.12 -5.01 -16.01
N ALA A 255 -9.27 -4.79 -15.02
CA ALA A 255 -9.55 -5.15 -13.64
C ALA A 255 -10.84 -4.46 -13.11
N ALA A 256 -11.07 -3.19 -13.46
CA ALA A 256 -12.30 -2.48 -13.10
C ALA A 256 -13.54 -3.05 -13.81
N TYR A 257 -13.43 -3.50 -15.07
CA TYR A 257 -14.52 -4.21 -15.76
C TYR A 257 -14.93 -5.49 -15.03
N MET A 258 -13.97 -6.25 -14.51
CA MET A 258 -14.25 -7.49 -13.74
C MET A 258 -15.01 -7.18 -12.43
N VAL A 259 -14.61 -6.12 -11.73
CA VAL A 259 -15.28 -5.68 -10.52
C VAL A 259 -16.70 -5.19 -10.84
N LEU A 260 -16.87 -4.38 -11.89
CA LEU A 260 -18.18 -3.90 -12.32
C LEU A 260 -19.11 -5.06 -12.66
N GLY A 261 -18.63 -6.05 -13.41
CA GLY A 261 -19.40 -7.26 -13.72
C GLY A 261 -19.81 -8.02 -12.46
N THR A 262 -18.93 -8.08 -11.45
CA THR A 262 -19.23 -8.72 -10.15
C THR A 262 -20.26 -7.92 -9.35
N LEU A 263 -20.22 -6.59 -9.40
CA LEU A 263 -21.24 -5.75 -8.78
C LEU A 263 -22.60 -5.97 -9.44
N ALA A 264 -22.64 -5.96 -10.76
CA ALA A 264 -23.86 -6.06 -11.55
C ALA A 264 -24.61 -7.39 -11.35
N THR A 265 -23.91 -8.48 -11.03
CA THR A 265 -24.55 -9.78 -10.72
C THR A 265 -25.14 -9.85 -9.30
N ARG A 266 -24.82 -8.88 -8.44
CA ARG A 266 -25.24 -8.86 -7.02
C ARG A 266 -26.30 -7.80 -6.71
N VAL A 267 -26.47 -6.80 -7.59
CA VAL A 267 -27.41 -5.69 -7.38
C VAL A 267 -27.92 -5.11 -8.70
N THR A 268 -29.16 -4.63 -8.66
CA THR A 268 -29.73 -3.78 -9.72
C THR A 268 -29.37 -2.33 -9.45
N LEU A 269 -28.64 -1.72 -10.37
CA LEU A 269 -28.25 -0.32 -10.32
C LEU A 269 -29.45 0.58 -10.68
N SER A 270 -29.47 1.78 -10.12
CA SER A 270 -30.43 2.81 -10.55
C SER A 270 -30.15 3.23 -11.99
N ALA A 271 -31.15 3.74 -12.71
CA ALA A 271 -30.98 4.22 -14.08
C ALA A 271 -29.84 5.25 -14.22
N ASP A 272 -29.70 6.17 -13.26
CA ASP A 272 -28.61 7.15 -13.21
C ASP A 272 -27.23 6.50 -13.01
N ALA A 273 -27.12 5.51 -12.11
CA ALA A 273 -25.86 4.80 -11.89
C ALA A 273 -25.49 3.92 -13.11
N LEU A 274 -26.48 3.32 -13.76
CA LEU A 274 -26.29 2.54 -14.98
C LEU A 274 -25.80 3.42 -16.14
N ASP A 275 -26.43 4.58 -16.34
CA ASP A 275 -26.04 5.52 -17.39
C ASP A 275 -24.60 6.03 -17.17
N LYS A 276 -24.26 6.42 -15.94
CA LYS A 276 -22.90 6.85 -15.57
C LYS A 276 -21.86 5.76 -15.78
N THR A 277 -22.16 4.51 -15.40
CA THR A 277 -21.23 3.38 -15.59
C THR A 277 -21.03 3.06 -17.07
N LEU A 278 -22.11 3.01 -17.86
CA LEU A 278 -22.02 2.81 -19.31
C LEU A 278 -21.21 3.92 -20.00
N CYS A 279 -21.45 5.18 -19.63
CA CYS A 279 -20.67 6.31 -20.11
C CYS A 279 -19.17 6.15 -19.76
N ALA A 280 -18.85 5.81 -18.52
CA ALA A 280 -17.47 5.61 -18.08
C ALA A 280 -16.77 4.46 -18.83
N VAL A 281 -17.48 3.34 -19.06
CA VAL A 281 -16.97 2.21 -19.85
C VAL A 281 -16.70 2.61 -21.31
N ALA A 282 -17.54 3.46 -21.90
CA ALA A 282 -17.43 3.84 -23.31
C ALA A 282 -16.35 4.91 -23.59
N GLN A 283 -16.02 5.75 -22.59
CA GLN A 283 -15.11 6.90 -22.71
C GLN A 283 -13.64 6.50 -22.92
N ARG A 284 -13.15 5.50 -22.18
CA ARG A 284 -11.77 4.99 -22.29
C ARG A 284 -11.79 3.55 -22.76
N ARG A 285 -10.93 3.21 -23.73
CA ARG A 285 -10.93 1.89 -24.38
C ARG A 285 -9.54 1.27 -24.34
N ALA A 286 -9.19 0.64 -23.21
CA ALA A 286 -7.98 -0.17 -23.12
C ALA A 286 -8.07 -1.43 -23.99
N ASP A 287 -9.19 -2.16 -23.89
CA ASP A 287 -9.44 -3.39 -24.64
C ASP A 287 -10.91 -3.47 -25.07
N LEU A 288 -11.15 -3.43 -26.39
CA LEU A 288 -12.49 -3.46 -26.98
C LEU A 288 -13.25 -4.76 -26.65
N ARG A 289 -12.55 -5.90 -26.60
CA ARG A 289 -13.16 -7.19 -26.29
C ARG A 289 -13.59 -7.24 -24.83
N ALA A 290 -12.71 -6.84 -23.91
CA ALA A 290 -13.06 -6.80 -22.48
C ALA A 290 -14.22 -5.82 -22.22
N MET A 291 -14.19 -4.64 -22.85
CA MET A 291 -15.26 -3.65 -22.79
C MET A 291 -16.60 -4.21 -23.27
N THR A 292 -16.64 -4.84 -24.46
CA THR A 292 -17.89 -5.41 -25.01
C THR A 292 -18.46 -6.51 -24.12
N MET A 293 -17.62 -7.40 -23.58
CA MET A 293 -18.05 -8.43 -22.63
C MET A 293 -18.64 -7.82 -21.35
N CYS A 294 -18.01 -6.76 -20.82
CA CYS A 294 -18.50 -6.05 -19.65
C CYS A 294 -19.87 -5.42 -19.90
N VAL A 295 -20.05 -4.73 -21.03
CA VAL A 295 -21.33 -4.10 -21.40
C VAL A 295 -22.42 -5.16 -21.58
N VAL A 296 -22.13 -6.27 -22.27
CA VAL A 296 -23.10 -7.36 -22.44
C VAL A 296 -23.54 -7.93 -21.08
N GLN A 297 -22.59 -8.20 -20.19
CA GLN A 297 -22.90 -8.70 -18.85
C GLN A 297 -23.71 -7.67 -18.03
N LEU A 298 -23.38 -6.38 -18.14
CA LEU A 298 -24.12 -5.31 -17.47
C LEU A 298 -25.57 -5.30 -17.95
N VAL A 299 -25.82 -5.21 -19.26
CA VAL A 299 -27.18 -5.17 -19.81
C VAL A 299 -27.98 -6.41 -19.42
N GLN A 300 -27.41 -7.62 -19.55
CA GLN A 300 -28.09 -8.87 -19.21
C GLN A 300 -28.49 -8.96 -17.73
N THR A 301 -27.61 -8.52 -16.84
CA THR A 301 -27.88 -8.58 -15.38
C THR A 301 -28.87 -7.52 -14.92
N GLN A 302 -28.92 -6.37 -15.59
CA GLN A 302 -29.84 -5.28 -15.26
C GLN A 302 -31.24 -5.47 -15.86
N GLU A 303 -31.37 -6.08 -17.05
CA GLU A 303 -32.68 -6.39 -17.67
C GLU A 303 -33.50 -7.39 -16.84
N ALA A 304 -32.86 -8.42 -16.29
CA ALA A 304 -33.54 -9.46 -15.50
C ALA A 304 -34.27 -8.93 -14.25
N ALA A 305 -33.89 -7.74 -13.77
CA ALA A 305 -34.50 -7.10 -12.61
C ALA A 305 -35.63 -6.12 -12.96
N LEU A 306 -35.83 -5.78 -14.25
CA LEU A 306 -36.95 -4.94 -14.71
C LEU A 306 -38.21 -5.76 -15.04
N THR A 307 -38.09 -7.09 -15.10
CA THR A 307 -39.18 -8.03 -15.41
C THR A 307 -39.81 -8.70 -14.19
N VAL A 308 -39.45 -8.28 -12.96
CA VAL A 308 -40.03 -8.74 -11.68
C VAL A 308 -40.63 -7.55 -10.95
#